data_AF-A0A378BSZ5-F1
#
_entry.id   AF-A0A378BSZ5-F1
#
_cell.length_a   1.000
_cell.length_b   1.000
_cell.length_c   1.000
_cell.angle_alpha   90.00
_cell.angle_beta   90.00
_cell.angle_gamma   90.00
#
_symmetry.space_group_name_H-M   'P 1'
#
loop_
_entity.id
_entity.type
_entity.pdbx_description
1 polymer ?
#
loop_
_entity_poly.entity_id
_entity_poly.type
_entity_poly.pdbx_seq_one_letter_code
_entity_poly.pdbx_strand_id
1 'polypeptide(L)' 'MGTMDIVKLHGGEPANFLDVGGGATKERVTEAFKIILSDDNVKAVLVNIFGGIRALRPDR' A
#
# COMPACT_ATOMS: atom_id res chain seq x y z
N MET A 1 -8.37 -3.62 -1.61
CA MET A 1 -9.41 -3.48 -2.65
C MET A 1 -10.60 -2.63 -2.20
N GLY A 2 -11.30 -2.92 -1.10
CA GLY A 2 -12.45 -2.10 -0.66
C GLY A 2 -12.21 -0.58 -0.51
N THR A 3 -11.00 -0.15 -0.17
CA THR A 3 -10.63 1.28 -0.15
C THR A 3 -10.71 1.94 -1.52
N MET A 4 -10.33 1.25 -2.59
CA MET A 4 -10.45 1.77 -3.96
C MET A 4 -11.91 1.90 -4.37
N ASP A 5 -12.75 0.94 -3.97
CA ASP A 5 -14.19 0.96 -4.24
C ASP A 5 -14.84 2.19 -3.57
N ILE A 6 -14.46 2.51 -2.33
CA ILE A 6 -14.92 3.72 -1.63
C ILE A 6 -14.49 4.99 -2.38
N VAL A 7 -13.25 5.05 -2.87
CA VAL A 7 -12.78 6.20 -3.67
C VAL A 7 -13.63 6.35 -4.94
N LYS A 8 -13.89 5.26 -5.67
CA LYS A 8 -14.77 5.27 -6.85
C LYS A 8 -16.20 5.66 -6.52
N LEU A 9 -16.76 5.13 -5.42
CA LEU A 9 -18.12 5.46 -4.96
C LEU A 9 -18.29 6.95 -4.66
N HIS A 10 -17.21 7.66 -4.33
CA HIS A 10 -17.20 9.10 -4.08
C HIS A 10 -16.66 9.92 -5.24
N GLY A 11 -16.61 9.35 -6.45
CA GLY A 11 -16.27 10.04 -7.69
C GLY A 11 -14.77 10.25 -7.93
N GLY A 12 -13.91 9.65 -7.12
CA GLY A 12 -12.47 9.61 -7.35
C GLY A 12 -12.07 8.45 -8.27
N GLU A 13 -10.90 8.55 -8.88
CA GLU A 13 -10.30 7.46 -9.65
C GLU A 13 -8.96 7.09 -9.02
N PRO A 14 -8.84 5.91 -8.38
CA PRO A 14 -7.57 5.45 -7.82
C PRO A 14 -6.53 5.28 -8.94
N ALA A 15 -5.39 5.96 -8.81
CA ALA A 15 -4.29 5.82 -9.78
C ALA A 15 -3.60 4.45 -9.69
N ASN A 16 -3.39 3.96 -8.47
CA ASN A 16 -2.67 2.70 -8.25
C ASN A 16 -3.06 2.07 -6.90
N PHE A 17 -2.57 0.85 -6.66
CA PHE A 17 -2.71 0.11 -5.41
C PHE A 17 -1.42 -0.64 -5.07
N LEU A 18 -0.95 -0.47 -3.83
CA LEU A 18 0.20 -1.18 -3.29
C LEU A 18 -0.19 -1.85 -1.97
N ASP A 19 0.03 -3.16 -1.88
CA ASP A 19 -0.13 -3.93 -0.64
C ASP A 19 1.24 -4.44 -0.18
N VAL A 20 1.50 -4.33 1.13
CA VAL A 20 2.79 -4.63 1.75
C VAL A 20 2.55 -5.64 2.87
N GLY A 21 2.97 -6.89 2.64
CA GLY A 21 2.89 -7.95 3.64
C GLY A 21 3.87 -7.77 4.81
N GLY A 22 3.62 -8.47 5.91
CA GLY A 22 4.37 -8.30 7.18
C GLY A 22 5.87 -8.65 7.16
N GLY A 23 6.38 -9.22 6.06
CA GLY A 23 7.81 -9.49 5.86
C GLY A 23 8.55 -8.46 5.00
N ALA A 24 7.91 -7.33 4.66
CA ALA A 24 8.54 -6.32 3.82
C ALA A 24 9.66 -5.58 4.57
N THR A 25 10.81 -5.44 3.92
CA THR A 25 11.92 -4.64 4.44
C THR A 25 11.75 -3.17 4.08
N LYS A 26 12.45 -2.29 4.78
CA LYS A 26 12.47 -0.85 4.48
C LYS A 26 12.88 -0.57 3.03
N GLU A 27 13.85 -1.32 2.51
CA GLU A 27 14.36 -1.20 1.14
C GLU A 27 13.27 -1.55 0.13
N ARG A 28 12.57 -2.67 0.35
CA ARG A 28 11.47 -3.10 -0.54
C ARG A 28 10.32 -2.10 -0.54
N VAL A 29 9.97 -1.54 0.62
CA VAL A 29 8.94 -0.49 0.71
C VAL A 29 9.40 0.76 -0.02
N THR A 30 10.67 1.15 0.12
CA THR A 30 11.22 2.34 -0.54
C THR A 30 11.18 2.20 -2.07
N GLU A 31 11.62 1.06 -2.61
CA GLU A 31 11.58 0.82 -4.06
C GLU A 31 10.15 0.75 -4.60
N ALA A 32 9.22 0.13 -3.85
CA ALA A 32 7.81 0.12 -4.24
C ALA A 32 7.22 1.53 -4.31
N PHE A 33 7.56 2.41 -3.35
CA PHE A 33 7.13 3.81 -3.38
C PHE A 33 7.71 4.58 -4.56
N LYS A 34 8.97 4.35 -4.96
CA LYS A 34 9.54 4.98 -6.16
C LYS A 34 8.75 4.62 -7.42
N ILE A 35 8.32 3.37 -7.54
CA ILE A 35 7.50 2.91 -8.68
C ILE A 35 6.12 3.57 -8.64
N ILE A 36 5.44 3.53 -7.49
CA ILE A 36 4.12 4.16 -7.34
C ILE A 36 4.16 5.65 -7.66
N LEU A 37 5.16 6.37 -7.13
CA LEU A 37 5.31 7.81 -7.33
C LEU A 37 5.85 8.20 -8.71
N SER A 38 6.22 7.23 -9.56
CA SER A 38 6.63 7.50 -10.95
C SER A 38 5.44 7.64 -11.92
N ASP A 39 4.22 7.31 -11.48
CA ASP A 39 3.00 7.49 -12.24
C ASP A 39 2.48 8.93 -12.06
N ASP A 40 2.47 9.70 -13.15
CA ASP A 40 2.01 11.10 -13.17
C ASP A 40 0.55 11.28 -12.75
N ASN A 41 -0.26 10.20 -12.72
CA ASN A 41 -1.64 10.25 -12.24
C ASN A 41 -1.74 10.24 -10.71
N VAL A 42 -0.66 9.95 -9.99
CA VAL A 42 -0.64 9.91 -8.52
C VAL A 42 -0.56 11.33 -7.95
N LYS A 43 -1.68 11.79 -7.38
CA LYS A 43 -1.80 13.13 -6.75
C LYS A 43 -1.70 13.10 -5.23
N ALA A 44 -1.99 11.96 -4.61
CA ALA A 44 -1.95 11.75 -3.18
C ALA A 44 -1.78 10.25 -2.88
N VAL A 45 -1.21 9.93 -1.71
CA VAL A 45 -1.07 8.55 -1.22
C VAL A 45 -1.86 8.39 0.06
N LEU A 46 -2.83 7.47 0.06
CA LEU A 46 -3.55 7.03 1.25
C LEU A 46 -2.87 5.77 1.81
N VAL A 47 -2.24 5.88 2.98
CA VAL A 47 -1.61 4.75 3.66
C VAL A 47 -2.55 4.22 4.73
N ASN A 48 -2.92 2.94 4.63
CA ASN A 48 -3.68 2.24 5.65
C ASN A 48 -2.81 1.17 6.31
N ILE A 49 -2.71 1.19 7.64
CA ILE A 49 -1.84 0.29 8.43
C ILE A 49 -2.71 -0.55 9.34
N PHE A 50 -2.75 -1.86 9.10
CA PHE A 50 -3.36 -2.83 10.00
C PHE A 50 -2.29 -3.47 10.89
N GLY A 51 -2.32 -3.16 12.18
CA GLY A 51 -1.41 -3.77 13.17
C GLY A 51 -1.82 -5.20 13.49
N GLY A 52 -1.34 -6.20 12.73
CA GLY A 52 -1.74 -7.59 12.96
C GLY A 52 -0.80 -8.68 12.46
N ILE A 53 -0.03 -8.45 11.41
CA ILE A 53 0.86 -9.50 10.87
C ILE A 53 2.22 -9.39 11.57
N ARG A 54 2.33 -9.98 12.76
CA ARG A 54 3.66 -10.44 13.21
C ARG A 54 4.00 -11.65 12.34
N ALA A 55 5.15 -11.63 11.66
CA ALA A 55 5.73 -12.87 11.19
C ALA A 55 5.79 -13.82 12.40
N LEU A 56 5.17 -15.00 12.29
CA LEU A 56 5.33 -16.05 13.29
C LEU A 56 6.84 -16.28 13.41
N ARG A 57 7.38 -15.93 14.56
CA ARG A 57 8.74 -16.25 14.97
C ARG A 57 8.81 -17.77 15.03
N PRO A 58 9.58 -18.46 14.17
CA PRO A 58 9.67 -19.92 14.21
C PRO A 58 10.35 -20.43 15.50
N ASP A 59 10.91 -19.52 16.31
CA ASP A 59 11.59 -19.75 17.57
C ASP A 59 10.71 -19.49 18.82
N ARG A 60 9.39 -19.32 18.69
CA ARG A 60 8.45 -19.30 19.83
C ARG A 60 7.26 -20.23 19.65
#